data_AF-A0A382JFP1-F1
#
_entry.id   AF-A0A382JFP1-F1
#
_cell.length_a   1.000
_cell.length_b   1.000
_cell.length_c   1.000
_cell.angle_alpha   90.00
_cell.angle_beta   90.00
_cell.angle_gamma   90.00
#
_symmetry.space_group_name_H-M   'P 1'
#
loop_
_entity.id
_entity.type
_entity.pdbx_description
1 polymer ?
#
loop_
_entity_poly.entity_id
_entity_poly.type
_entity_poly.pdbx_seq_one_letter_code
_entity_poly.pdbx_strand_id
1 'polypeptide(L)' 'NTDQWIGFVLHPTSVAEMMAVADEDGLMPPKSSYFEPKPRSGVFVRRLDREGLDT' A
#
# COMPACT_ATOMS: atom_id res chain seq x y z
N ASN A 1 -25.55 -20.90 19.72
CA ASN A 1 -24.15 -20.47 19.47
C ASN A 1 -24.22 -18.97 19.26
N THR A 2 -23.74 -18.16 20.20
CA THR A 2 -23.94 -16.71 20.18
C THR A 2 -22.57 -16.07 19.96
N ASP A 3 -22.24 -15.74 18.71
CA ASP A 3 -21.00 -15.04 18.42
C ASP A 3 -21.05 -13.64 19.07
N GLN A 4 -20.04 -13.33 19.87
CA GLN A 4 -19.85 -12.01 20.45
C GLN A 4 -18.80 -11.24 19.65
N TRP A 5 -19.17 -10.05 19.18
CA TRP A 5 -18.34 -9.22 18.32
C TRP A 5 -17.87 -7.98 19.06
N ILE A 6 -16.61 -7.60 18.84
CA ILE A 6 -16.00 -6.35 19.32
C ILE A 6 -15.32 -5.70 18.12
N GLY A 7 -15.52 -4.39 17.96
CA GLY A 7 -14.92 -3.59 16.89
C GLY A 7 -14.14 -2.41 17.46
N PHE A 8 -13.05 -2.05 16.78
CA PHE A 8 -12.22 -0.90 17.12
C PHE A 8 -12.27 0.13 15.99
N VAL A 9 -12.32 1.41 16.36
CA VAL A 9 -12.18 2.54 15.43
C VAL A 9 -10.90 3.27 15.80
N LEU A 10 -10.04 3.50 14.81
CA LEU A 10 -8.74 4.15 14.98
C LEU A 10 -8.74 5.49 14.25
N HIS A 11 -7.89 6.41 14.71
CA HIS A 11 -7.63 7.65 13.96
C HIS A 11 -6.89 7.33 12.65
N PRO A 12 -7.24 7.99 11.53
CA PRO A 12 -6.56 7.78 10.27
C PRO A 12 -5.13 8.31 10.33
N THR A 13 -4.18 7.52 9.85
CA THR A 13 -2.79 7.95 9.70
C THR A 13 -2.67 8.96 8.56
N SER A 14 -1.95 10.06 8.80
CA SER A 14 -1.59 11.03 7.78
C SER A 14 -0.48 10.50 6.86
N VAL A 15 -0.33 11.13 5.69
CA VAL A 15 0.77 10.78 4.76
C VAL A 15 2.14 11.02 5.42
N ALA A 16 2.29 12.10 6.20
CA ALA A 16 3.55 12.44 6.86
C ALA A 16 3.98 11.37 7.88
N GLU A 17 3.04 10.89 8.72
CA GLU A 17 3.31 9.81 9.67
C GLU A 17 3.68 8.51 8.95
N MET A 18 3.03 8.20 7.83
CA MET A 18 3.34 7.01 7.05
C MET A 18 4.73 7.07 6.41
N MET A 19 5.16 8.25 5.95
CA MET A 19 6.50 8.44 5.41
C MET A 19 7.57 8.34 6.50
N ALA A 20 7.33 8.90 7.69
CA ALA A 20 8.26 8.79 8.81
C ALA A 20 8.54 7.33 9.20
N VAL A 21 7.52 6.46 9.20
CA VAL A 21 7.69 5.01 9.44
C VAL A 21 8.56 4.37 8.36
N ALA A 22 8.40 4.77 7.10
CA ALA A 22 9.18 4.22 5.99
C ALA A 22 10.64 4.70 6.01
N ASP A 23 10.89 5.97 6.36
CA ASP A 23 12.24 6.55 6.48
C ASP A 23 13.07 5.88 7.59
N GLU A 24 12.41 5.26 8.58
CA GLU A 24 13.01 4.46 9.65
C GLU A 24 13.13 2.96 9.29
N ASP A 25 12.98 2.59 8.01
CA ASP A 25 12.91 1.19 7.54
C ASP A 25 11.84 0.34 8.26
N GLY A 26 10.79 1.00 8.78
CA GLY A 26 9.72 0.40 9.57
C GLY A 26 8.57 -0.16 8.73
N LEU A 27 7.63 -0.85 9.40
CA LEU A 27 6.46 -1.46 8.77
C LEU A 27 5.16 -1.02 9.47
N MET A 28 4.20 -0.55 8.67
CA MET A 28 2.85 -0.28 9.14
C MET A 28 2.14 -1.58 9.56
N PRO A 29 1.32 -1.57 10.64
CA PRO A 29 0.46 -2.69 10.96
C PRO A 29 -0.43 -3.09 9.77
N PRO A 30 -0.76 -4.38 9.61
CA PRO A 30 -1.67 -4.81 8.55
C PRO A 30 -2.99 -4.04 8.61
N LYS A 31 -3.43 -3.51 7.46
CA LYS A 31 -4.73 -2.83 7.28
C LYS A 31 -4.88 -1.49 8.04
N SER A 32 -3.80 -0.90 8.54
CA SER A 32 -3.85 0.42 9.20
C SER A 32 -3.74 1.61 8.23
N SER A 33 -3.54 1.38 6.93
CA SER A 33 -3.44 2.44 5.91
C SER A 33 -4.48 2.27 4.78
N TYR A 34 -5.02 3.40 4.30
CA TYR A 34 -5.94 3.49 3.17
C TYR A 34 -5.61 4.75 2.34
N PHE A 35 -5.70 4.65 1.01
CA PHE A 35 -5.45 5.75 0.07
C PHE A 35 -6.69 6.04 -0.77
N GLU A 36 -6.99 7.32 -0.99
CA GLU A 36 -7.98 7.78 -1.96
C GLU A 36 -7.36 8.82 -2.91
N PRO A 37 -7.41 8.61 -4.23
CA PRO A 37 -7.89 7.40 -4.91
C PRO A 37 -6.98 6.21 -4.64
N LYS A 38 -7.54 5.00 -4.68
CA LYS A 38 -6.72 3.78 -4.64
C LYS A 38 -5.68 3.84 -5.76
N PRO A 39 -4.40 3.54 -5.48
CA PRO A 39 -3.40 3.40 -6.53
C PRO A 39 -3.93 2.41 -7.58
N ARG A 40 -3.80 2.79 -8.86
CA ARG A 40 -4.24 1.91 -9.94
C ARG A 40 -3.38 0.65 -9.91
N SER A 41 -3.94 -0.42 -9.37
CA SER A 41 -3.34 -1.75 -9.48
C SER A 41 -3.59 -2.30 -10.88
N GLY A 42 -2.58 -2.85 -11.52
CA GLY A 42 -2.71 -3.45 -12.84
C GLY A 42 -1.41 -4.14 -13.26
N VAL A 43 -1.52 -5.00 -14.26
CA VAL A 43 -0.34 -5.63 -14.87
C VAL A 43 0.37 -4.60 -15.74
N PHE A 44 1.63 -4.30 -15.41
CA PHE A 44 2.49 -3.53 -16.29
C PHE A 44 3.17 -4.50 -17.28
N VAL A 45 2.91 -4.32 -18.59
CA VAL A 45 3.55 -5.12 -19.64
C VAL A 45 4.63 -4.28 -20.31
N ARG A 46 5.90 -4.59 -20.03
CA ARG A 46 7.04 -4.04 -20.75
C ARG A 46 7.37 -4.96 -21.93
N ARG A 47 7.19 -4.45 -23.14
CA ARG A 47 7.57 -5.14 -24.39
C ARG A 47 9.07 -4.98 -24.63
N LEU A 48 9.84 -6.07 -24.46
CA LEU A 48 11.30 -6.08 -24.60
C LEU A 48 11.77 -6.12 -26.07
N ASP A 49 10.91 -6.55 -26.98
CA ASP A 49 11.17 -6.68 -28.42
C ASP A 49 11.36 -5.32 -29.14
N ARG A 50 10.97 -4.21 -28.52
CA ARG A 50 11.17 -2.86 -29.08
C ARG A 50 12.44 -2.16 -28.61
N GLU A 51 13.12 -2.72 -27.61
CA GLU A 51 14.36 -2.15 -27.09
C GLU A 51 15.54 -2.81 -27.79
N GLY A 52 15.53 -2.73 -29.14
CA GLY A 52 16.58 -3.26 -29.99
C GLY A 52 17.91 -3.04 -29.30
N LEU A 53 18.53 -4.14 -28.88
CA LEU A 53 19.94 -4.15 -28.54
C LEU A 53 20.59 -3.71 -29.83
N ASP A 54 21.02 -2.45 -29.84
CA ASP A 54 21.81 -1.82 -30.89
C ASP A 54 23.17 -2.53 -30.87
N THR A 55 23.18 -3.77 -31.38
CA THR A 55 24.36 -4.54 -31.75
C THR A 55 24.43 -4.59 -33.26
#